data_AF-A0A7J8F951-F1
#
_entry.id   AF-A0A7J8F951-F1
#
_cell.length_a   1.000
_cell.length_b   1.000
_cell.length_c   1.000
_cell.angle_alpha   90.00
_cell.angle_beta   90.00
_cell.angle_gamma   90.00
#
_symmetry.space_group_name_H-M   'P 1'
#
loop_
_entity.id
_entity.type
_entity.pdbx_description
1 polymer ?
#
loop_
_entity_poly.entity_id
_entity_poly.type
_entity_poly.pdbx_seq_one_letter_code
_entity_poly.pdbx_strand_id
1 'polypeptide(L)'
;MYRGGRTFAPTKIWHRWHRRVNTTQKRYAICSAPAASALPALVMSKGHRIEEVPELPLVVEDKVEGYKKTKEAVLLLKKLKAWNGIKKAYASQQTRAGKGTMRNRRRIQCRGPCITNNEDNGIIKAFRSIPGITLLNVSKLNILKLAPGGHVGRFCIWTESAFRTSDDLYGTWRKAASLKSNYSLPMHKMLNTDLSRILKSPEIQRAL
;
A
#
# COMPACT_ATOMS: atom_id res chain seq x y z
N MET A 1 -19.21 40.67 22.28
CA MET A 1 -18.63 40.22 20.99
C MET A 1 -18.59 41.42 20.07
N TYR A 2 -17.42 41.84 19.60
CA TYR A 2 -17.25 43.08 18.81
C TYR A 2 -16.78 42.74 17.39
N ARG A 3 -17.27 43.49 16.39
CA ARG A 3 -16.79 43.39 15.00
C ARG A 3 -15.33 43.83 14.94
N GLY A 4 -14.44 43.00 14.39
CA GLY A 4 -12.99 43.24 14.35
C GLY A 4 -12.23 42.89 15.64
N GLY A 5 -12.92 42.42 16.68
CA GLY A 5 -12.29 41.95 17.92
C GLY A 5 -11.55 40.61 17.76
N ARG A 6 -10.67 40.30 18.72
CA ARG A 6 -9.95 39.01 18.76
C ARG A 6 -10.93 37.85 18.95
N THR A 7 -10.74 36.76 18.23
CA THR A 7 -11.49 35.51 18.46
C THR A 7 -11.18 34.94 19.84
N PHE A 8 -12.18 34.37 20.51
CA PHE A 8 -11.98 33.58 21.71
C PHE A 8 -11.11 32.35 21.40
N ALA A 9 -10.15 32.02 22.28
CA ALA A 9 -9.16 30.94 22.11
C ALA A 9 -8.42 30.95 20.74
N PRO A 10 -7.60 31.98 20.45
CA PRO A 10 -6.91 32.06 19.15
C PRO A 10 -5.94 30.88 18.98
N THR A 11 -5.81 30.40 17.74
CA THR A 11 -4.91 29.29 17.40
C THR A 11 -3.47 29.62 17.78
N LYS A 12 -2.86 28.76 18.59
CA LYS A 12 -1.48 28.92 19.05
C LYS A 12 -0.53 27.99 18.30
N ILE A 13 0.72 28.39 18.21
CA ILE A 13 1.76 27.67 17.47
C ILE A 13 2.07 26.32 18.16
N TRP A 14 2.03 26.28 19.49
CA TRP A 14 2.30 25.09 20.32
C TRP A 14 1.15 24.07 20.39
N HIS A 15 0.24 24.08 19.43
CA HIS A 15 -0.75 23.02 19.32
C HIS A 15 -0.05 21.65 19.15
N ARG A 16 -0.58 20.59 19.75
CA ARG A 16 0.03 19.25 19.67
C ARG A 16 -0.26 18.64 18.29
N TRP A 17 0.54 18.99 17.28
CA TRP A 17 0.36 18.55 15.88
C TRP A 17 0.66 17.07 15.65
N HIS A 18 1.75 16.57 16.24
CA HIS A 18 2.19 15.19 16.03
C HIS A 18 1.63 14.25 17.09
N ARG A 19 1.43 12.99 16.69
CA ARG A 19 1.07 11.88 17.57
C ARG A 19 2.15 10.80 17.43
N ARG A 20 2.86 10.53 18.53
CA ARG A 20 3.83 9.44 18.59
C ARG A 20 3.06 8.12 18.63
N VAL A 21 3.43 7.21 17.73
CA VAL A 21 2.89 5.84 17.68
C VAL A 21 4.07 4.89 17.86
N ASN A 22 3.86 3.82 18.61
CA ASN A 22 4.89 2.84 18.94
C ASN A 22 5.44 2.19 17.67
N THR A 23 6.74 1.94 17.65
CA THR A 23 7.44 1.32 16.52
C THR A 23 6.88 -0.06 16.21
N THR A 24 6.61 -0.86 17.24
CA THR A 24 6.01 -2.21 17.11
C THR A 24 4.62 -2.14 16.47
N GLN A 25 3.77 -1.18 16.86
CA GLN A 25 2.45 -0.99 16.26
C GLN A 25 2.54 -0.55 14.79
N LYS A 26 3.46 0.37 14.47
CA LYS A 26 3.72 0.76 13.07
C LYS A 26 4.18 -0.44 12.24
N ARG A 27 5.10 -1.24 12.77
CA ARG A 27 5.62 -2.45 12.09
C ARG A 27 4.52 -3.49 11.88
N TYR A 28 3.67 -3.72 12.89
CA TYR A 28 2.49 -4.59 12.75
C TYR A 28 1.64 -4.15 11.57
N ALA A 29 1.28 -2.86 11.52
CA ALA A 29 0.41 -2.33 10.48
C ALA A 29 1.07 -2.35 9.08
N ILE A 30 2.41 -2.20 9.02
CA ILE A 30 3.18 -2.38 7.78
C ILE A 30 3.23 -3.86 7.35
N CYS A 31 3.13 -4.84 8.24
CA CYS A 31 3.03 -6.26 7.86
C CYS A 31 1.63 -6.61 7.38
N SER A 32 0.60 -6.08 8.05
CA SER A 32 -0.79 -6.33 7.68
C SER A 32 -1.15 -5.78 6.31
N ALA A 33 -0.56 -4.65 5.89
CA ALA A 33 -0.93 -4.02 4.63
C ALA A 33 -0.50 -4.83 3.37
N PRO A 34 0.75 -5.31 3.23
CA PRO A 34 1.16 -6.24 2.17
C PRO A 34 0.43 -7.58 2.23
N ALA A 35 0.18 -8.12 3.43
CA ALA A 35 -0.61 -9.35 3.58
C ALA A 35 -2.03 -9.17 3.01
N ALA A 36 -2.67 -8.03 3.27
CA ALA A 36 -3.95 -7.69 2.66
C ALA A 36 -3.86 -7.44 1.14
N SER A 37 -2.74 -6.92 0.66
CA SER A 37 -2.48 -6.73 -0.79
C SER A 37 -2.32 -8.05 -1.55
N ALA A 38 -2.00 -9.15 -0.87
CA ALA A 38 -1.93 -10.47 -1.48
C ALA A 38 -3.31 -11.10 -1.71
N LEU A 39 -4.37 -10.60 -1.05
CA LEU A 39 -5.73 -11.14 -1.17
C LEU A 39 -6.52 -10.40 -2.28
N PRO A 40 -6.92 -11.07 -3.37
CA PRO A 40 -7.63 -10.43 -4.48
C PRO A 40 -8.92 -9.73 -4.04
N ALA A 41 -9.70 -10.35 -3.14
CA ALA A 41 -10.95 -9.79 -2.63
C ALA A 41 -10.78 -8.41 -1.97
N LEU A 42 -9.70 -8.23 -1.20
CA LEU A 42 -9.41 -6.93 -0.54
C LEU A 42 -8.91 -5.89 -1.54
N VAL A 43 -8.20 -6.31 -2.59
CA VAL A 43 -7.71 -5.41 -3.63
C VAL A 43 -8.84 -4.94 -4.55
N MET A 44 -9.76 -5.84 -4.91
CA MET A 44 -10.95 -5.53 -5.69
C MET A 44 -11.92 -4.64 -4.90
N SER A 45 -12.17 -4.93 -3.61
CA SER A 45 -13.10 -4.15 -2.79
C SER A 45 -12.67 -2.68 -2.63
N LYS A 46 -11.36 -2.42 -2.64
CA LYS A 46 -10.82 -1.05 -2.67
C LYS A 46 -11.09 -0.32 -3.99
N GLY A 47 -11.39 -1.06 -5.05
CA GLY A 47 -11.69 -0.52 -6.38
C GLY A 47 -10.49 -0.49 -7.32
N HIS A 48 -9.47 -1.32 -7.11
CA HIS A 48 -8.45 -1.57 -8.14
C HIS A 48 -9.02 -2.51 -9.22
N ARG A 49 -8.75 -2.19 -10.50
CA ARG A 49 -9.11 -3.04 -11.64
C ARG A 49 -8.01 -4.08 -11.84
N ILE A 50 -8.25 -5.29 -11.35
CA ILE A 50 -7.31 -6.42 -11.36
C ILE A 50 -7.92 -7.68 -11.99
N GLU A 51 -9.03 -7.54 -12.71
CA GLU A 51 -9.80 -8.65 -13.29
C GLU A 51 -8.98 -9.44 -14.34
N GLU A 52 -8.10 -8.73 -15.04
CA GLU A 52 -7.27 -9.29 -16.11
C GLU A 52 -5.84 -9.66 -15.63
N VAL A 53 -5.45 -9.27 -14.41
CA VAL A 53 -4.10 -9.50 -13.89
C VAL A 53 -3.89 -11.00 -13.65
N PRO A 54 -2.76 -11.59 -14.09
CA PRO A 54 -2.56 -13.04 -14.05
C PRO A 54 -2.54 -13.63 -12.64
N GLU A 55 -1.92 -12.92 -11.69
CA GLU A 55 -1.73 -13.42 -10.33
C GLU A 55 -1.64 -12.29 -9.30
N LEU A 56 -1.94 -12.63 -8.04
CA LEU A 56 -1.63 -11.82 -6.86
C LEU A 56 -0.99 -12.73 -5.80
N PRO A 57 0.14 -12.33 -5.18
CA PRO A 57 0.93 -11.12 -5.43
C PRO A 57 1.64 -11.16 -6.80
N LEU A 58 1.71 -10.01 -7.49
CA LEU A 58 2.38 -9.91 -8.79
C LEU A 58 3.87 -9.62 -8.61
N VAL A 59 4.72 -10.55 -9.04
CA VAL A 59 6.18 -10.43 -8.98
C VAL A 59 6.77 -10.34 -10.39
N VAL A 60 7.73 -9.45 -10.61
CA VAL A 60 8.37 -9.22 -11.91
C VAL A 60 9.88 -9.32 -11.81
N GLU A 61 10.55 -9.66 -12.93
CA GLU A 61 12.02 -9.74 -12.99
C GLU A 61 12.70 -8.42 -12.57
N ASP A 62 13.88 -8.53 -11.98
CA ASP A 62 14.69 -7.37 -11.54
C ASP A 62 15.14 -6.44 -12.68
N LYS A 63 15.08 -6.90 -13.93
CA LYS A 63 15.35 -6.06 -15.12
C LYS A 63 14.47 -4.80 -15.16
N VAL A 64 13.28 -4.85 -14.56
CA VAL A 64 12.36 -3.71 -14.47
C VAL A 64 12.96 -2.55 -13.68
N GLU A 65 13.87 -2.81 -12.74
CA GLU A 65 14.55 -1.77 -11.96
C GLU A 65 15.48 -0.89 -12.82
N GLY A 66 15.99 -1.44 -13.93
CA GLY A 66 16.90 -0.78 -14.86
C GLY A 66 16.23 0.04 -15.96
N TYR A 67 14.88 0.13 -15.99
CA TYR A 67 14.18 0.91 -17.00
C TYR A 67 14.52 2.40 -16.91
N LYS A 68 14.88 2.98 -18.06
CA LYS A 68 15.25 4.41 -18.16
C LYS A 68 14.15 5.25 -18.78
N LYS A 69 13.31 4.64 -19.64
CA LYS A 69 12.27 5.35 -20.40
C LYS A 69 10.87 4.98 -19.90
N THR A 70 10.01 5.99 -19.82
CA THR A 70 8.59 5.83 -19.43
C THR A 70 7.81 4.95 -20.41
N LYS A 71 8.20 4.94 -21.70
CA LYS A 71 7.60 4.08 -22.72
C LYS A 71 7.76 2.59 -22.39
N GLU A 72 8.92 2.18 -21.87
CA GLU A 72 9.19 0.79 -21.45
C GLU A 72 8.31 0.41 -20.26
N ALA A 73 8.22 1.29 -19.27
CA ALA A 73 7.34 1.11 -18.10
C ALA A 73 5.86 0.96 -18.51
N VAL A 74 5.36 1.77 -19.44
CA VAL A 74 3.99 1.67 -19.97
C VAL A 74 3.77 0.35 -20.72
N LEU A 75 4.74 -0.10 -21.52
CA LEU A 75 4.65 -1.38 -22.23
C LEU A 75 4.59 -2.55 -21.25
N LEU A 76 5.40 -2.55 -20.20
CA LEU A 76 5.34 -3.56 -19.15
C LEU A 76 3.95 -3.60 -18.49
N LEU A 77 3.43 -2.45 -18.05
CA LEU A 77 2.13 -2.37 -17.36
C LEU A 77 0.96 -2.81 -18.24
N LYS A 78 1.07 -2.63 -19.57
CA LYS A 78 0.10 -3.18 -20.54
C LYS A 78 0.22 -4.69 -20.66
N LYS A 79 1.44 -5.24 -20.76
CA LYS A 79 1.68 -6.68 -20.81
C LYS A 79 1.18 -7.40 -19.56
N LEU A 80 1.39 -6.80 -18.39
CA LEU A 80 0.91 -7.30 -17.09
C LEU A 80 -0.60 -7.07 -16.86
N LYS A 81 -1.32 -6.53 -17.86
CA LYS A 81 -2.76 -6.22 -17.79
C LYS A 81 -3.15 -5.26 -16.64
N ALA A 82 -2.17 -4.58 -16.02
CA ALA A 82 -2.34 -3.58 -14.97
C ALA A 82 -2.76 -2.19 -15.50
N TRP A 83 -2.74 -2.00 -16.82
CA TRP A 83 -3.01 -0.71 -17.46
C TRP A 83 -4.43 -0.19 -17.23
N ASN A 84 -5.43 -1.07 -17.08
CA ASN A 84 -6.81 -0.66 -16.82
C ASN A 84 -6.97 0.09 -15.49
N GLY A 85 -6.21 -0.31 -14.46
CA GLY A 85 -6.15 0.42 -13.19
C GLY A 85 -5.54 1.83 -13.34
N ILE A 86 -4.61 2.02 -14.26
CA ILE A 86 -3.97 3.31 -14.55
C ILE A 86 -4.89 4.20 -15.39
N LYS A 87 -5.57 3.65 -16.40
CA LYS A 87 -6.60 4.37 -17.16
C LYS A 87 -7.66 4.98 -16.23
N LYS A 88 -8.09 4.24 -15.21
CA LYS A 88 -8.98 4.76 -14.14
C LYS A 88 -8.37 5.96 -13.42
N ALA A 89 -7.08 5.91 -13.08
CA ALA A 89 -6.38 7.03 -12.45
C ALA A 89 -6.32 8.27 -13.35
N TYR A 90 -6.05 8.10 -14.65
CA TYR A 90 -6.11 9.20 -15.65
C TYR A 90 -7.51 9.82 -15.71
N ALA A 91 -8.56 9.01 -15.87
CA ALA A 91 -9.93 9.49 -15.98
C ALA A 91 -10.44 10.17 -14.68
N SER A 92 -9.90 9.78 -13.52
CA SER A 92 -10.29 10.33 -12.22
C SER A 92 -9.75 11.75 -11.92
N GLN A 93 -8.92 12.32 -12.80
CA GLN A 93 -8.30 13.60 -12.54
C GLN A 93 -9.31 14.74 -12.61
N GLN A 94 -9.59 15.36 -11.47
CA GLN A 94 -10.58 16.44 -11.35
C GLN A 94 -10.04 17.61 -10.52
N THR A 95 -10.64 18.78 -10.69
CA THR A 95 -10.38 19.94 -9.85
C THR A 95 -11.01 19.72 -8.47
N ARG A 96 -10.27 19.99 -7.40
CA ARG A 96 -10.72 19.87 -6.01
C ARG A 96 -11.90 20.81 -5.77
N ALA A 97 -12.95 20.33 -5.12
CA ALA A 97 -14.05 21.18 -4.70
C ALA A 97 -13.63 22.13 -3.55
N GLY A 98 -14.21 23.35 -3.55
CA GLY A 98 -14.09 24.32 -2.46
C GLY A 98 -12.75 25.08 -2.37
N LYS A 99 -12.54 25.75 -1.23
CA LYS A 99 -11.39 26.68 -1.00
C LYS A 99 -10.01 26.00 -1.01
N GLY A 100 -9.94 24.67 -1.08
CA GLY A 100 -8.69 23.94 -1.17
C GLY A 100 -7.91 24.21 -2.47
N THR A 101 -8.61 24.62 -3.53
CA THR A 101 -7.99 25.00 -4.82
C THR A 101 -7.02 26.16 -4.69
N MET A 102 -7.33 27.13 -3.82
CA MET A 102 -6.48 28.30 -3.53
C MET A 102 -5.26 27.96 -2.65
N ARG A 103 -5.24 26.79 -2.00
CA ARG A 103 -4.18 26.37 -1.07
C ARG A 103 -3.22 25.35 -1.70
N ASN A 104 -2.87 25.53 -2.97
CA ASN A 104 -1.98 24.65 -3.76
C ASN A 104 -2.40 23.16 -3.81
N ARG A 105 -3.70 22.87 -3.64
CA ARG A 105 -4.27 21.51 -3.67
C ARG A 105 -5.32 21.34 -4.77
N ARG A 106 -5.08 21.95 -5.93
CA ARG A 106 -6.06 22.10 -7.02
C ARG A 106 -6.56 20.79 -7.63
N ARG A 107 -5.74 19.74 -7.71
CA ARG A 107 -6.11 18.47 -8.37
C ARG A 107 -6.36 17.35 -7.37
N ILE A 108 -7.30 16.46 -7.70
CA ILE A 108 -7.55 15.18 -7.04
C ILE A 108 -7.37 14.08 -8.09
N GLN A 109 -6.83 12.94 -7.66
CA GLN A 109 -6.69 11.74 -8.49
C GLN A 109 -6.78 10.50 -7.62
N CYS A 110 -7.31 9.41 -8.18
CA CYS A 110 -7.26 8.09 -7.55
C CYS A 110 -5.82 7.57 -7.43
N ARG A 111 -5.59 6.65 -6.49
CA ARG A 111 -4.31 5.95 -6.35
C ARG A 111 -4.34 4.69 -7.21
N GLY A 112 -3.35 4.56 -8.07
CA GLY A 112 -3.11 3.40 -8.90
C GLY A 112 -2.18 2.38 -8.22
N PRO A 113 -1.55 1.50 -9.00
CA PRO A 113 -0.65 0.47 -8.49
C PRO A 113 0.50 1.06 -7.67
N CYS A 114 0.94 0.29 -6.70
CA CYS A 114 2.18 0.51 -5.97
C CYS A 114 3.26 -0.39 -6.59
N ILE A 115 4.45 0.13 -6.86
CA ILE A 115 5.58 -0.66 -7.36
C ILE A 115 6.64 -0.65 -6.28
N THR A 116 7.01 -1.83 -5.81
CA THR A 116 7.98 -2.01 -4.74
C THR A 116 9.28 -2.55 -5.32
N ASN A 117 10.37 -1.81 -5.14
CA ASN A 117 11.70 -2.12 -5.64
C ASN A 117 12.72 -2.23 -4.50
N ASN A 118 13.83 -2.93 -4.74
CA ASN A 118 14.92 -3.01 -3.78
C ASN A 118 15.94 -1.89 -4.04
N GLU A 119 16.42 -1.82 -5.28
CA GLU A 119 17.42 -0.84 -5.72
C GLU A 119 16.85 0.09 -6.79
N ASP A 120 17.41 1.31 -6.90
CA ASP A 120 17.01 2.26 -7.93
C ASP A 120 18.08 2.36 -9.02
N ASN A 121 17.87 1.60 -10.10
CA ASN A 121 18.71 1.63 -11.29
C ASN A 121 18.10 2.49 -12.43
N GLY A 122 17.13 3.35 -12.12
CA GLY A 122 16.41 4.18 -13.09
C GLY A 122 14.89 4.09 -12.97
N ILE A 123 14.37 3.10 -12.25
CA ILE A 123 12.94 2.85 -12.07
C ILE A 123 12.18 4.08 -11.58
N ILE A 124 12.78 4.90 -10.71
CA ILE A 124 12.12 6.13 -10.24
C ILE A 124 11.84 7.09 -11.41
N LYS A 125 12.81 7.27 -12.31
CA LYS A 125 12.65 8.16 -13.46
C LYS A 125 11.66 7.60 -14.48
N ALA A 126 11.65 6.28 -14.68
CA ALA A 126 10.76 5.62 -15.64
C ALA A 126 9.28 5.62 -15.20
N PHE A 127 8.99 5.50 -13.90
CA PHE A 127 7.61 5.37 -13.41
C PHE A 127 7.01 6.66 -12.82
N ARG A 128 7.82 7.65 -12.42
CA ARG A 128 7.32 8.87 -11.74
C ARG A 128 6.30 9.70 -12.53
N SER A 129 6.36 9.67 -13.86
CA SER A 129 5.48 10.50 -14.70
C SER A 129 4.10 9.89 -14.92
N ILE A 130 3.92 8.60 -14.59
CA ILE A 130 2.65 7.91 -14.79
C ILE A 130 1.73 8.24 -13.61
N PRO A 131 0.53 8.80 -13.85
CA PRO A 131 -0.36 9.23 -12.79
C PRO A 131 -0.91 8.04 -12.00
N GLY A 132 -1.18 8.29 -10.72
CA GLY A 132 -1.68 7.27 -9.79
C GLY A 132 -0.63 6.28 -9.30
N ILE A 133 0.48 6.07 -10.01
CA ILE A 133 1.56 5.16 -9.58
C ILE A 133 2.24 5.69 -8.31
N THR A 134 2.69 4.77 -7.47
CA THR A 134 3.54 5.09 -6.33
C THR A 134 4.68 4.09 -6.26
N LEU A 135 5.90 4.60 -6.13
CA LEU A 135 7.09 3.78 -5.95
C LEU A 135 7.40 3.66 -4.46
N LEU A 136 7.86 2.49 -4.05
CA LEU A 136 8.23 2.16 -2.68
C LEU A 136 9.52 1.36 -2.67
N ASN A 137 10.47 1.75 -1.82
CA ASN A 137 11.61 0.91 -1.53
C ASN A 137 11.24 -0.09 -0.42
N VAL A 138 11.63 -1.36 -0.57
CA VAL A 138 11.39 -2.45 0.41
C VAL A 138 11.96 -2.13 1.78
N SER A 139 13.16 -1.54 1.82
CA SER A 139 13.80 -1.11 3.06
C SER A 139 13.03 -0.01 3.79
N LYS A 140 12.23 0.76 3.06
CA LYS A 140 11.53 1.97 3.54
C LYS A 140 10.04 1.94 3.19
N LEU A 141 9.37 0.82 3.49
CA LEU A 141 7.93 0.71 3.29
C LEU A 141 7.16 1.75 4.12
N ASN A 142 6.20 2.40 3.46
CA ASN A 142 5.40 3.46 4.07
C ASN A 142 3.92 3.07 4.11
N ILE A 143 3.36 3.03 5.32
CA ILE A 143 1.96 2.66 5.52
C ILE A 143 0.96 3.60 4.84
N LEU A 144 1.28 4.90 4.73
CA LEU A 144 0.41 5.87 4.05
C LEU A 144 0.31 5.60 2.55
N LYS A 145 1.30 4.87 2.00
CA LYS A 145 1.33 4.47 0.60
C LYS A 145 0.75 3.07 0.42
N LEU A 146 0.95 2.14 1.33
CA LEU A 146 0.35 0.80 1.25
C LEU A 146 -1.15 0.81 1.57
N ALA A 147 -1.57 1.57 2.57
CA ALA A 147 -2.96 1.70 3.00
C ALA A 147 -3.44 3.17 2.93
N PRO A 148 -3.53 3.77 1.72
CA PRO A 148 -4.00 5.15 1.57
C PRO A 148 -5.43 5.31 2.10
N GLY A 149 -5.65 6.34 2.92
CA GLY A 149 -6.95 6.60 3.54
C GLY A 149 -7.31 5.63 4.68
N GLY A 150 -6.38 4.77 5.11
CA GLY A 150 -6.65 3.75 6.14
C GLY A 150 -7.27 2.47 5.60
N HIS A 151 -7.58 2.39 4.30
CA HIS A 151 -8.07 1.17 3.66
C HIS A 151 -6.89 0.26 3.26
N VAL A 152 -6.96 -1.03 3.61
CA VAL A 152 -5.98 -2.05 3.20
C VAL A 152 -6.21 -2.52 1.75
N GLY A 153 -5.44 -3.49 1.25
CA GLY A 153 -5.66 -4.07 -0.10
C GLY A 153 -5.30 -3.13 -1.26
N ARG A 154 -4.12 -2.51 -1.24
CA ARG A 154 -3.65 -1.76 -2.43
C ARG A 154 -3.04 -2.73 -3.44
N PHE A 155 -3.34 -2.56 -4.73
CA PHE A 155 -2.67 -3.35 -5.76
C PHE A 155 -1.18 -3.00 -5.81
N CYS A 156 -0.33 -3.99 -5.56
CA CYS A 156 1.12 -3.84 -5.45
C CYS A 156 1.84 -4.83 -6.36
N ILE A 157 2.84 -4.32 -7.06
CA ILE A 157 3.72 -5.03 -7.99
C ILE A 157 5.11 -5.05 -7.35
N TRP A 158 5.71 -6.22 -7.24
CA TRP A 158 6.99 -6.42 -6.58
C TRP A 158 8.05 -6.79 -7.61
N THR A 159 9.27 -6.28 -7.48
CA THR A 159 10.43 -6.88 -8.15
C THR A 159 10.85 -8.14 -7.40
N GLU A 160 11.53 -9.05 -8.09
CA GLU A 160 11.97 -10.33 -7.53
C GLU A 160 12.87 -10.15 -6.31
N SER A 161 13.91 -9.31 -6.44
CA SER A 161 14.81 -8.91 -5.35
C SER A 161 14.06 -8.26 -4.21
N ALA A 162 13.04 -7.46 -4.50
CA ALA A 162 12.21 -6.82 -3.49
C ALA A 162 11.39 -7.84 -2.70
N PHE A 163 10.84 -8.82 -3.38
CA PHE A 163 10.05 -9.88 -2.78
C PHE A 163 10.92 -10.78 -1.88
N ARG A 164 12.11 -11.17 -2.36
CA ARG A 164 13.10 -11.96 -1.59
C ARG A 164 13.58 -11.21 -0.35
N THR A 165 13.98 -9.95 -0.49
CA THR A 165 14.47 -9.11 0.62
C THR A 165 13.40 -8.93 1.72
N SER A 166 12.11 -9.03 1.38
CA SER A 166 11.04 -8.92 2.37
C SER A 166 11.09 -10.02 3.44
N ASP A 167 11.54 -11.23 3.10
CA ASP A 167 11.68 -12.34 4.04
C ASP A 167 12.79 -12.06 5.05
N ASP A 168 13.94 -11.53 4.62
CA ASP A 168 15.01 -11.10 5.52
C ASP A 168 14.61 -9.90 6.39
N LEU A 169 13.78 -9.00 5.86
CA LEU A 169 13.41 -7.76 6.51
C LEU A 169 12.38 -7.96 7.64
N TYR A 170 11.46 -8.91 7.50
CA TYR A 170 10.43 -9.20 8.50
C TYR A 170 10.56 -10.57 9.17
N GLY A 171 11.36 -11.48 8.61
CA GLY A 171 11.50 -12.85 9.06
C GLY A 171 10.28 -13.72 8.71
N THR A 172 10.20 -14.87 9.37
CA THR A 172 9.02 -15.72 9.44
C THR A 172 8.61 -15.94 10.90
N TRP A 173 7.54 -16.71 11.17
CA TRP A 173 7.23 -17.10 12.55
C TRP A 173 8.28 -18.04 13.17
N ARG A 174 9.13 -18.68 12.37
CA ARG A 174 10.20 -19.58 12.84
C ARG A 174 11.56 -18.90 12.93
N LYS A 175 11.86 -17.98 12.00
CA LYS A 175 13.15 -17.28 11.90
C LYS A 175 12.93 -15.78 12.13
N ALA A 176 13.63 -15.21 13.10
CA ALA A 176 13.59 -13.76 13.36
C ALA A 176 14.12 -12.95 12.15
N ALA A 177 13.72 -11.68 12.05
CA ALA A 177 14.19 -10.79 11.01
C ALA A 177 15.71 -10.55 11.13
N SER A 178 16.44 -10.60 10.02
CA SER A 178 17.89 -10.35 10.00
C SER A 178 18.19 -8.85 9.98
N LEU A 179 17.44 -8.08 9.21
CA LEU A 179 17.66 -6.63 9.04
C LEU A 179 17.04 -5.79 10.17
N LYS A 180 16.10 -6.35 10.93
CA LYS A 180 15.44 -5.66 12.06
C LYS A 180 15.81 -6.32 13.37
N SER A 181 16.64 -5.64 14.15
CA SER A 181 16.95 -6.07 15.51
C SER A 181 15.68 -6.15 16.38
N ASN A 182 15.64 -7.21 17.20
CA ASN A 182 14.58 -7.49 18.18
C ASN A 182 13.17 -7.39 17.59
N TYR A 183 12.99 -7.91 16.38
CA TYR A 183 11.70 -7.92 15.71
C TYR A 183 11.30 -9.33 15.28
N SER A 184 10.06 -9.68 15.63
CA SER A 184 9.38 -10.89 15.16
C SER A 184 8.04 -10.52 14.53
N LEU A 185 7.56 -11.38 13.65
CA LEU A 185 6.22 -11.26 13.10
C LEU A 185 5.16 -11.37 14.21
N PRO A 186 4.05 -10.62 14.09
CA PRO A 186 2.95 -10.78 15.01
C PRO A 186 2.38 -12.20 15.01
N MET A 187 2.08 -12.72 16.21
CA MET A 187 1.40 -14.00 16.37
C MET A 187 -0.06 -13.89 15.92
N HIS A 188 -0.51 -14.89 15.16
CA HIS A 188 -1.90 -15.02 14.77
C HIS A 188 -2.73 -15.45 16.00
N LYS A 189 -3.94 -14.89 16.15
CA LYS A 189 -4.85 -15.25 17.25
C LYS A 189 -5.65 -16.52 16.97
N MET A 190 -5.97 -16.77 15.72
CA MET A 190 -6.67 -17.96 15.25
C MET A 190 -5.81 -18.65 14.19
N LEU A 191 -5.63 -19.96 14.33
CA LEU A 191 -4.94 -20.78 13.33
C LEU A 191 -5.75 -20.90 12.04
N ASN A 192 -7.07 -21.09 12.17
CA ASN A 192 -8.01 -21.10 11.06
C ASN A 192 -9.06 -20.00 11.28
N THR A 193 -9.23 -19.11 10.29
CA THR A 193 -10.21 -18.01 10.33
C THR A 193 -11.54 -18.37 9.67
N ASP A 194 -11.67 -19.55 9.05
CA ASP A 194 -12.92 -20.01 8.45
C ASP A 194 -13.86 -20.59 9.51
N LEU A 195 -14.68 -19.71 10.08
CA LEU A 195 -15.69 -20.07 11.07
C LEU A 195 -16.73 -21.05 10.50
N SER A 196 -17.07 -20.92 9.21
CA SER A 196 -18.11 -21.74 8.59
C SER A 196 -17.71 -23.21 8.55
N ARG A 197 -16.43 -23.47 8.28
CA ARG A 197 -15.86 -24.82 8.32
C ARG A 197 -15.77 -25.38 9.74
N ILE A 198 -15.42 -24.53 10.71
CA ILE A 198 -15.35 -24.95 12.13
C ILE A 198 -16.74 -25.37 12.61
N LEU A 199 -17.77 -24.56 12.38
CA LEU A 199 -19.14 -24.89 12.82
C LEU A 199 -19.73 -26.12 12.14
N LYS A 200 -19.33 -26.40 10.90
CA LYS A 200 -19.76 -27.58 10.13
C LYS A 200 -18.89 -28.81 10.36
N SER A 201 -17.91 -28.75 11.26
CA SER A 201 -17.02 -29.88 11.48
C SER A 201 -17.75 -31.02 12.18
N PRO A 202 -17.47 -32.29 11.84
CA PRO A 202 -18.15 -33.43 12.43
C PRO A 202 -17.89 -33.53 13.94
N GLU A 203 -16.75 -33.04 14.43
CA GLU A 203 -16.44 -33.03 15.87
C GLU A 203 -17.40 -32.12 16.64
N ILE A 204 -17.74 -30.96 16.10
CA ILE A 204 -18.71 -30.04 16.71
C ILE A 204 -20.13 -30.55 16.49
N GLN A 205 -20.46 -31.03 15.29
CA GLN A 205 -21.80 -31.54 14.98
C GLN A 205 -22.17 -32.82 15.74
N ARG A 206 -21.20 -33.65 16.15
CA ARG A 206 -21.45 -34.84 17.00
C ARG A 206 -21.68 -34.49 18.47
N ALA A 207 -21.19 -33.34 18.92
CA ALA A 207 -21.29 -32.88 20.30
C ALA A 207 -22.49 -31.96 20.55
N LEU A 208 -23.19 -31.56 19.48
CA LEU A 208 -24.46 -30.83 19.48
C LEU A 208 -25.62 -31.79 19.21
#